data_AF-A0A7R7GCG7-F1
#
_entry.id   AF-A0A7R7GCG7-F1
#
_cell.length_a   1.000
_cell.length_b   1.000
_cell.length_c   1.000
_cell.angle_alpha   90.00
_cell.angle_beta   90.00
_cell.angle_gamma   90.00
#
_symmetry.space_group_name_H-M   'P 1'
#
loop_
_entity.id
_entity.type
_entity.pdbx_description
1 polymer ?
#
loop_
_entity_poly.entity_id
_entity_poly.type
_entity_poly.pdbx_seq_one_letter_code
_entity_poly.pdbx_strand_id
1 'polypeptide(L)'
;MMFKTTGIVLISVLGSFSALANNLPTRPDTQVEVIEVTTSKPLTLLREQYEAATFAVFDTFNTLVGDSDLHYVCEKKKRRNSRLTYTVCQNAFEIRIRNTLFKQEMVSNRSNSFMERASFAQASAEMGTAEIGELEKLKATLVYELAQKNSVFKEALVNLNAAKRKYEEAHVATYGELSSFASKNEPSEK
;
A
#
# COMPACT_ATOMS: atom_id res chain seq x y z
N MET A 1 2.10 -23.20 -58.26
CA MET A 1 0.72 -23.44 -57.76
C MET A 1 0.73 -24.70 -56.92
N MET A 2 0.55 -24.58 -55.62
CA MET A 2 -0.03 -25.59 -54.73
C MET A 2 -0.01 -25.02 -53.31
N PHE A 3 -1.14 -24.44 -52.92
CA PHE A 3 -1.39 -24.05 -51.53
C PHE A 3 -1.60 -25.34 -50.72
N LYS A 4 -0.75 -25.58 -49.71
CA LYS A 4 -1.03 -26.55 -48.66
C LYS A 4 -1.20 -25.80 -47.35
N THR A 5 -2.44 -25.43 -47.10
CA THR A 5 -2.97 -24.97 -45.82
C THR A 5 -2.92 -26.12 -44.82
N THR A 6 -1.92 -26.12 -43.94
CA THR A 6 -1.92 -26.99 -42.75
C THR A 6 -2.78 -26.34 -41.67
N GLY A 7 -3.93 -26.97 -41.43
CA GLY A 7 -4.98 -26.50 -40.53
C GLY A 7 -4.53 -26.44 -39.07
N ILE A 8 -4.98 -25.37 -38.42
CA ILE A 8 -4.96 -25.19 -36.97
C ILE A 8 -6.01 -26.14 -36.39
N VAL A 9 -5.57 -27.13 -35.61
CA VAL A 9 -6.45 -27.96 -34.80
C VAL A 9 -6.84 -27.15 -33.56
N LEU A 10 -8.03 -26.56 -33.58
CA LEU A 10 -8.69 -26.04 -32.38
C LEU A 10 -9.15 -27.26 -31.55
N ILE A 11 -8.44 -27.56 -30.47
CA ILE A 11 -8.94 -28.48 -29.44
C ILE A 11 -9.90 -27.67 -28.56
N SER A 12 -11.16 -27.61 -28.96
CA SER A 12 -12.25 -27.16 -28.11
C SER A 12 -12.47 -28.20 -27.02
N VAL A 13 -11.88 -28.00 -25.83
CA VAL A 13 -12.27 -28.74 -24.63
C VAL A 13 -13.64 -28.21 -24.21
N LEU A 14 -14.69 -28.80 -24.81
CA LEU A 14 -16.05 -28.75 -24.27
C LEU A 14 -16.02 -29.57 -22.98
N GLY A 15 -15.65 -28.90 -21.88
CA GLY A 15 -15.86 -29.43 -20.54
C GLY A 15 -17.35 -29.53 -20.29
N SER A 16 -17.93 -30.68 -20.62
CA SER A 16 -19.25 -31.07 -20.15
C SER A 16 -19.21 -31.12 -18.63
N PHE A 17 -19.73 -30.09 -17.97
CA PHE A 17 -20.09 -30.20 -16.57
C PHE A 17 -21.24 -31.21 -16.51
N SER A 18 -20.91 -32.48 -16.31
CA SER A 18 -21.87 -33.47 -15.85
C SER A 18 -22.39 -32.98 -14.50
N ALA A 19 -23.56 -32.35 -14.52
CA ALA A 19 -24.35 -32.16 -13.33
C ALA A 19 -24.70 -33.56 -12.80
N LEU A 20 -23.88 -34.05 -11.86
CA LEU A 20 -24.20 -35.23 -11.09
C LEU A 20 -25.30 -34.80 -10.11
N ALA A 21 -26.55 -34.87 -10.58
CA ALA A 21 -27.71 -34.76 -9.71
C ALA A 21 -27.74 -36.02 -8.82
N ASN A 22 -27.19 -35.91 -7.61
CA ASN A 22 -27.36 -36.93 -6.60
C ASN A 22 -28.85 -36.98 -6.23
N ASN A 23 -29.55 -38.01 -6.72
CA ASN A 23 -30.86 -38.39 -6.19
C ASN A 23 -30.68 -38.84 -4.73
N LEU A 24 -30.99 -37.96 -3.79
CA LEU A 24 -31.14 -38.32 -2.39
C LEU A 24 -32.48 -39.05 -2.19
N PRO A 25 -32.51 -40.19 -1.47
CA PRO A 25 -33.76 -40.88 -1.15
C PRO A 25 -34.60 -40.00 -0.22
N THR A 26 -35.88 -39.85 -0.56
CA THR A 26 -36.88 -39.14 0.25
C THR A 26 -37.07 -39.88 1.58
N ARG A 27 -36.47 -39.36 2.65
CA ARG A 27 -36.65 -39.84 4.03
C ARG A 27 -37.72 -38.97 4.70
N PRO A 28 -38.68 -39.53 5.45
CA PRO A 28 -39.69 -38.73 6.12
C PRO A 28 -39.06 -38.03 7.33
N ASP A 29 -39.37 -36.74 7.46
CA ASP A 29 -39.23 -35.89 8.64
C ASP A 29 -37.82 -35.86 9.30
N THR A 30 -36.86 -35.31 8.57
CA THR A 30 -35.57 -34.90 9.14
C THR A 30 -35.40 -33.41 8.98
N GLN A 31 -35.28 -32.71 10.11
CA GLN A 31 -34.92 -31.30 10.23
C GLN A 31 -33.84 -30.94 9.20
N VAL A 32 -34.17 -30.03 8.29
CA VAL A 32 -33.24 -29.55 7.27
C VAL A 32 -32.26 -28.61 7.98
N GLU A 33 -31.05 -29.08 8.27
CA GLU A 33 -29.95 -28.21 8.67
C GLU A 33 -29.57 -27.31 7.48
N VAL A 34 -29.91 -26.03 7.59
CA VAL A 34 -29.45 -25.01 6.65
C VAL A 34 -28.02 -24.65 7.03
N ILE A 35 -27.05 -25.17 6.28
CA ILE A 35 -25.64 -24.78 6.41
C ILE A 35 -25.44 -23.49 5.61
N GLU A 36 -25.39 -22.35 6.29
CA GLU A 36 -25.02 -21.07 5.68
C GLU A 36 -23.49 -20.98 5.58
N VAL A 37 -22.95 -21.13 4.38
CA VAL A 37 -21.52 -20.97 4.13
C VAL A 37 -21.23 -19.49 3.86
N THR A 38 -20.80 -18.76 4.88
CA THR A 38 -20.33 -17.38 4.74
C THR A 38 -18.88 -17.36 4.27
N THR A 39 -18.66 -16.89 3.04
CA THR A 39 -17.30 -16.64 2.52
C THR A 39 -16.93 -15.18 2.71
N SER A 40 -15.91 -14.90 3.53
CA SER A 40 -15.32 -13.57 3.65
C SER A 40 -14.00 -13.48 2.87
N LYS A 41 -13.69 -12.31 2.33
CA LYS A 41 -12.36 -12.09 1.73
C LYS A 41 -11.32 -12.10 2.84
N PRO A 42 -10.20 -12.84 2.67
CA PRO A 42 -9.17 -12.90 3.69
C PRO A 42 -8.53 -11.52 3.87
N LEU A 43 -8.29 -11.13 5.12
CA LEU A 43 -7.71 -9.82 5.47
C LEU A 43 -6.38 -9.56 4.75
N THR A 44 -5.56 -10.60 4.59
CA THR A 44 -4.28 -10.53 3.85
C THR A 44 -4.47 -10.07 2.40
N LEU A 45 -5.51 -10.53 1.72
CA LEU A 45 -5.80 -10.11 0.34
C LEU A 45 -6.19 -8.62 0.28
N LEU A 46 -6.97 -8.15 1.26
CA LEU A 46 -7.36 -6.73 1.33
C LEU A 46 -6.15 -5.84 1.63
N ARG A 47 -5.23 -6.30 2.49
CA ARG A 47 -3.95 -5.62 2.73
C ARG A 47 -3.13 -5.50 1.45
N GLU A 48 -3.01 -6.59 0.69
CA GLU A 48 -2.27 -6.60 -0.59
C GLU A 48 -2.89 -5.66 -1.63
N GLN A 49 -4.23 -5.59 -1.69
CA GLN A 49 -4.93 -4.64 -2.57
C GLN A 49 -4.67 -3.19 -2.16
N TYR A 50 -4.66 -2.90 -0.86
CA TYR A 50 -4.32 -1.58 -0.34
C TYR A 50 -2.86 -1.20 -0.65
N GLU A 51 -1.92 -2.12 -0.46
CA GLU A 51 -0.51 -1.93 -0.81
C GLU A 51 -0.32 -1.68 -2.32
N ALA A 52 -0.98 -2.46 -3.17
CA ALA A 52 -0.91 -2.30 -4.62
C ALA A 52 -1.48 -0.94 -5.08
N ALA A 53 -2.62 -0.51 -4.51
CA ALA A 53 -3.19 0.80 -4.80
C ALA A 53 -2.29 1.95 -4.31
N THR A 54 -1.58 1.74 -3.19
CA THR A 54 -0.60 2.70 -2.68
C THR A 54 0.56 2.88 -3.65
N PHE A 55 1.12 1.79 -4.16
CA PHE A 55 2.20 1.86 -5.16
C PHE A 55 1.73 2.48 -6.47
N ALA A 56 0.50 2.22 -6.91
CA ALA A 56 -0.04 2.88 -8.09
C ALA A 56 -0.07 4.42 -7.95
N VAL A 57 -0.40 4.95 -6.77
CA VAL A 57 -0.32 6.40 -6.50
C VAL A 57 1.12 6.88 -6.54
N PHE A 58 2.07 6.14 -5.95
CA PHE A 58 3.48 6.52 -5.95
C PHE A 58 4.08 6.55 -7.36
N ASP A 59 3.82 5.50 -8.16
CA ASP A 59 4.33 5.38 -9.53
C ASP A 59 3.75 6.47 -10.43
N THR A 60 2.45 6.72 -10.33
CA THR A 60 1.80 7.80 -11.09
C THR A 60 2.30 9.18 -10.65
N PHE A 61 2.46 9.42 -9.35
CA PHE A 61 3.04 10.67 -8.84
C PHE A 61 4.46 10.90 -9.38
N ASN A 62 5.34 9.90 -9.25
CA ASN A 62 6.74 9.99 -9.67
C ASN A 62 6.87 10.17 -11.19
N THR A 63 5.93 9.66 -11.97
CA THR A 63 5.89 9.86 -13.43
C THR A 63 5.48 11.29 -13.80
N LEU A 64 4.63 11.93 -13.00
CA LEU A 64 4.06 13.26 -13.29
C LEU A 64 4.87 14.41 -12.70
N VAL A 65 5.65 14.17 -11.64
CA VAL A 65 6.47 15.19 -10.99
C VAL A 65 7.90 15.10 -11.50
N GLY A 66 8.43 16.18 -12.06
CA GLY A 66 9.81 16.21 -12.57
C GLY A 66 10.88 16.30 -11.48
N ASP A 67 10.54 16.84 -10.31
CA ASP A 67 11.48 16.95 -9.19
C ASP A 67 11.64 15.62 -8.46
N SER A 68 12.80 14.99 -8.64
CA SER A 68 13.14 13.72 -8.02
C SER A 68 13.21 13.78 -6.50
N ASP A 69 13.46 14.94 -5.89
CA ASP A 69 13.53 15.07 -4.43
C ASP A 69 12.14 14.95 -3.79
N LEU A 70 11.08 15.21 -4.57
CA LEU A 70 9.69 15.04 -4.15
C LEU A 70 9.16 13.62 -4.40
N HIS A 71 9.91 12.73 -5.05
CA HIS A 71 9.46 11.38 -5.37
C HIS A 71 9.27 10.51 -4.13
N TYR A 72 8.47 9.46 -4.29
CA TYR A 72 8.43 8.33 -3.37
C TYR A 72 9.50 7.30 -3.75
N VAL A 73 10.31 6.89 -2.79
CA VAL A 73 11.36 5.88 -2.96
C VAL A 73 11.02 4.68 -2.10
N CYS A 74 10.87 3.52 -2.75
CA CYS A 74 10.54 2.25 -2.10
C CYS A 74 11.73 1.29 -2.14
N GLU A 75 12.19 0.85 -0.97
CA GLU A 75 13.34 -0.06 -0.83
C GLU A 75 12.93 -1.34 -0.09
N LYS A 76 13.46 -2.49 -0.55
CA LYS A 76 13.32 -3.75 0.19
C LYS A 76 14.36 -3.80 1.32
N LYS A 77 13.90 -3.78 2.56
CA LYS A 77 14.73 -3.90 3.76
C LYS A 77 14.60 -5.29 4.37
N LYS A 78 15.69 -5.77 4.98
CA LYS A 78 15.72 -7.04 5.70
C LYS A 78 15.29 -6.81 7.15
N ARG A 79 14.40 -7.65 7.68
CA ARG A 79 14.06 -7.62 9.10
C ARG A 79 15.30 -7.96 9.92
N ARG A 80 15.52 -7.23 11.02
CA ARG A 80 16.65 -7.49 11.93
C ARG A 80 16.64 -8.96 12.36
N ASN A 81 17.80 -9.62 12.25
CA ASN A 81 18.00 -11.03 12.60
C ASN A 81 17.08 -12.04 11.86
N SER A 82 16.54 -11.69 10.69
CA SER A 82 15.66 -12.59 9.93
C SER A 82 16.01 -12.57 8.43
N ARG A 83 15.67 -13.65 7.72
CA ARG A 83 15.77 -13.70 6.24
C ARG A 83 14.59 -13.02 5.55
N LEU A 84 13.56 -12.63 6.30
CA LEU A 84 12.38 -11.98 5.78
C LEU A 84 12.69 -10.54 5.36
N THR A 85 12.21 -10.17 4.17
CA THR A 85 12.30 -8.80 3.64
C THR A 85 10.94 -8.13 3.66
N TYR A 86 10.93 -6.81 3.77
CA TYR A 86 9.73 -5.97 3.69
C TYR A 86 10.06 -4.70 2.92
N THR A 87 9.08 -4.15 2.20
CA THR A 87 9.26 -2.91 1.46
C THR A 87 8.99 -1.72 2.39
N VAL A 88 9.84 -0.71 2.33
CA VAL A 88 9.68 0.56 3.03
C VAL A 88 9.70 1.67 1.99
N CYS A 89 8.64 2.46 1.94
CA CYS A 89 8.58 3.64 1.09
C CYS A 89 8.72 4.90 1.93
N GLN A 90 9.53 5.84 1.45
CA GLN A 90 9.78 7.14 2.09
C GLN A 90 9.86 8.21 1.01
N ASN A 91 9.72 9.48 1.41
CA ASN A 91 9.98 10.58 0.50
C ASN A 91 11.48 10.69 0.20
N ALA A 92 11.85 10.99 -1.04
CA ALA A 92 13.26 11.15 -1.44
C ALA A 92 13.97 12.26 -0.63
N PHE A 93 13.28 13.37 -0.39
CA PHE A 93 13.81 14.46 0.43
C PHE A 93 14.11 14.04 1.88
N GLU A 94 13.30 13.19 2.50
CA GLU A 94 13.58 12.68 3.85
C GLU A 94 14.85 11.83 3.86
N ILE A 95 15.06 11.03 2.82
CA ILE A 95 16.28 10.22 2.65
C ILE A 95 17.49 11.15 2.48
N ARG A 96 17.38 12.17 1.62
CA ARG A 96 18.43 13.18 1.41
C ARG A 96 18.76 13.89 2.72
N ILE A 97 17.77 14.47 3.40
CA ILE A 97 17.95 15.23 4.63
C ILE A 97 18.58 14.36 5.71
N ARG A 98 18.05 13.13 5.93
CA ARG A 98 18.64 12.18 6.88
C ARG A 98 20.11 11.88 6.58
N ASN A 99 20.44 11.64 5.30
CA ASN A 99 21.82 11.38 4.89
C ASN A 99 22.73 12.60 5.09
N THR A 100 22.22 13.81 4.86
CA THR A 100 22.95 15.07 5.11
C THR A 100 23.22 15.24 6.60
N LEU A 101 22.20 15.07 7.45
CA LEU A 101 22.33 15.18 8.91
C LEU A 101 23.33 14.15 9.45
N PHE A 102 23.25 12.91 8.99
CA PHE A 102 24.19 11.86 9.39
C PHE A 102 25.64 12.19 8.99
N LYS A 103 25.86 12.72 7.77
CA LYS A 103 27.19 13.16 7.32
C LYS A 103 27.71 14.33 8.15
N GLN A 104 26.85 15.30 8.48
CA GLN A 104 27.21 16.45 9.30
C GLN A 104 27.60 16.00 10.72
N GLU A 105 26.86 15.08 11.32
CA GLU A 105 27.19 14.48 12.63
C GLU A 105 28.53 13.74 12.60
N MET A 106 28.82 12.98 11.54
CA MET A 106 30.09 12.29 11.39
C MET A 106 31.30 13.24 11.28
N VAL A 107 31.11 14.42 10.67
CA VAL A 107 32.15 15.45 10.58
C VAL A 107 32.30 16.20 11.92
N SER A 108 31.20 16.53 12.59
CA SER A 108 31.21 17.28 13.86
C SER A 108 31.64 16.44 15.07
N ASN A 109 31.54 15.10 14.99
CA ASN A 109 32.13 14.17 15.97
C ASN A 109 33.67 14.28 16.10
N ARG A 110 34.33 15.13 15.30
CA ARG A 110 35.73 15.53 15.47
C ARG A 110 35.95 16.61 16.55
N SER A 111 34.89 17.17 17.13
CA SER A 111 34.96 18.08 18.30
C SER A 111 35.23 17.30 19.60
N ASN A 112 36.11 17.85 20.43
CA ASN A 112 36.57 17.21 21.67
C ASN A 112 35.57 17.31 22.83
N SER A 113 34.52 18.15 22.76
CA SER A 113 33.57 18.33 23.87
C SER A 113 32.19 17.73 23.58
N PHE A 114 31.61 17.04 24.57
CA PHE A 114 30.27 16.47 24.43
C PHE A 114 29.19 17.54 24.23
N MET A 115 29.32 18.68 24.91
CA MET A 115 28.31 19.75 24.87
C MET A 115 28.20 20.40 23.49
N GLU A 116 29.32 20.62 22.80
CA GLU A 116 29.32 21.15 21.42
C GLU A 116 28.75 20.13 20.42
N ARG A 117 29.01 18.84 20.60
CA ARG A 117 28.43 17.80 19.75
C ARG A 117 26.91 17.73 19.91
N ALA A 118 26.42 17.82 21.15
CA ALA A 118 24.99 17.82 21.44
C ALA A 118 24.28 19.06 20.87
N SER A 119 24.85 20.26 21.05
CA SER A 119 24.25 21.49 20.50
C SER A 119 24.25 21.51 18.98
N PHE A 120 25.33 21.03 18.34
CA PHE A 120 25.40 20.91 16.89
C PHE A 120 24.40 19.88 16.35
N ALA A 121 24.28 18.72 16.99
CA ALA A 121 23.32 17.69 16.60
C ALA A 121 21.88 18.19 16.73
N GLN A 122 21.56 18.91 17.81
CA GLN A 122 20.25 19.52 18.01
C GLN A 122 19.93 20.56 16.94
N ALA A 123 20.81 21.53 16.70
CA ALA A 123 20.60 22.56 15.69
C ALA A 123 20.43 21.96 14.28
N SER A 124 21.24 20.95 13.95
CA SER A 124 21.13 20.23 12.67
C SER A 124 19.78 19.51 12.55
N ALA A 125 19.35 18.82 13.61
CA ALA A 125 18.05 18.15 13.65
C ALA A 125 16.89 19.13 13.47
N GLU A 126 16.91 20.27 14.18
CA GLU A 126 15.90 21.32 14.07
C GLU A 126 15.80 21.86 12.64
N MET A 127 16.94 22.19 12.01
CA MET A 127 16.97 22.64 10.61
C MET A 127 16.39 21.58 9.66
N GLY A 128 16.77 20.31 9.85
CA GLY A 128 16.22 19.20 9.07
C GLY A 128 14.71 19.06 9.22
N THR A 129 14.17 19.23 10.44
CA THR A 129 12.72 19.16 10.67
C THR A 129 11.95 20.30 10.00
N ALA A 130 12.52 21.50 9.98
CA ALA A 130 11.91 22.64 9.30
C ALA A 130 11.86 22.43 7.78
N GLU A 131 12.96 21.95 7.18
CA GLU A 131 13.02 21.65 5.74
C GLU A 131 12.02 20.54 5.36
N ILE A 132 11.95 19.47 6.17
CA ILE A 132 10.96 18.40 5.97
C ILE A 132 9.54 18.97 5.97
N GLY A 133 9.20 19.81 6.96
CA GLY A 133 7.86 20.39 7.06
C GLY A 133 7.47 21.25 5.85
N GLU A 134 8.40 22.01 5.29
CA GLU A 134 8.14 22.80 4.07
C GLU A 134 7.97 21.92 2.82
N LEU A 135 8.79 20.88 2.67
CA LEU A 135 8.69 19.95 1.55
C LEU A 135 7.43 19.07 1.63
N GLU A 136 6.98 18.71 2.82
CA GLU A 136 5.69 18.05 3.03
C GLU A 136 4.51 18.92 2.58
N LYS A 137 4.50 20.21 2.94
CA LYS A 137 3.46 21.15 2.48
C LYS A 137 3.47 21.33 0.97
N LEU A 138 4.65 21.46 0.38
CA LEU A 138 4.81 21.55 -1.08
C LEU A 138 4.26 20.30 -1.76
N LYS A 139 4.65 19.12 -1.27
CA LYS A 139 4.19 17.84 -1.82
C LYS A 139 2.68 17.67 -1.67
N ALA A 140 2.09 18.04 -0.53
CA ALA A 140 0.65 18.01 -0.34
C ALA A 140 -0.10 18.91 -1.34
N THR A 141 0.43 20.11 -1.60
CA THR A 141 -0.10 21.04 -2.61
C THR A 141 -0.04 20.42 -4.01
N LEU A 142 1.09 19.81 -4.37
CA LEU A 142 1.24 19.13 -5.66
C LEU A 142 0.29 17.94 -5.83
N VAL A 143 0.12 17.13 -4.78
CA VAL A 143 -0.85 16.02 -4.81
C VAL A 143 -2.26 16.56 -5.07
N TYR A 144 -2.66 17.64 -4.38
CA TYR A 144 -3.95 18.28 -4.60
C TYR A 144 -4.11 18.80 -6.03
N GLU A 145 -3.11 19.51 -6.54
CA GLU A 145 -3.15 20.03 -7.91
C GLU A 145 -3.19 18.94 -8.97
N LEU A 146 -2.38 17.89 -8.81
CA LEU A 146 -2.37 16.73 -9.72
C LEU A 146 -3.72 16.02 -9.72
N ALA A 147 -4.36 15.88 -8.56
CA ALA A 147 -5.69 15.28 -8.45
C ALA A 147 -6.78 16.07 -9.19
N GLN A 148 -6.61 17.39 -9.34
CA GLN A 148 -7.54 18.24 -10.09
C GLN A 148 -7.24 18.24 -11.59
N LYS A 149 -5.95 18.21 -11.97
CA LYS A 149 -5.49 18.40 -13.35
C LYS A 149 -5.33 17.09 -14.14
N ASN A 150 -5.09 15.96 -13.46
CA ASN A 150 -4.79 14.68 -14.10
C ASN A 150 -5.79 13.59 -13.66
N SER A 151 -6.58 13.10 -14.62
CA SER A 151 -7.61 12.08 -14.36
C SER A 151 -7.03 10.74 -13.92
N VAL A 152 -5.88 10.33 -14.45
CA VAL A 152 -5.21 9.06 -14.09
C VAL A 152 -4.74 9.10 -12.65
N PHE A 153 -4.10 10.19 -12.23
CA PHE A 153 -3.67 10.38 -10.85
C PHE A 153 -4.86 10.46 -9.89
N LYS A 154 -5.92 11.18 -10.27
CA LYS A 154 -7.17 11.24 -9.52
C LYS A 154 -7.79 9.85 -9.32
N GLU A 155 -7.84 9.04 -10.37
CA GLU A 155 -8.35 7.68 -10.31
C GLU A 155 -7.50 6.80 -9.38
N ALA A 156 -6.17 6.91 -9.44
CA ALA A 156 -5.27 6.20 -8.53
C ALA A 156 -5.56 6.55 -7.05
N LEU A 157 -5.79 7.83 -6.73
CA LEU A 157 -6.17 8.27 -5.37
C LEU A 157 -7.55 7.73 -4.94
N VAL A 158 -8.54 7.72 -5.84
CA VAL A 158 -9.86 7.16 -5.56
C VAL A 158 -9.76 5.66 -5.26
N ASN A 159 -8.99 4.92 -6.07
CA ASN A 159 -8.76 3.49 -5.88
C ASN A 159 -8.02 3.20 -4.57
N LEU A 160 -7.02 4.02 -4.22
CA LEU A 160 -6.34 3.94 -2.93
C LEU A 160 -7.32 4.11 -1.75
N ASN A 161 -8.14 5.15 -1.77
CA ASN A 161 -9.13 5.41 -0.72
C ASN A 161 -10.15 4.27 -0.61
N ALA A 162 -10.63 3.75 -1.73
CA ALA A 162 -11.56 2.62 -1.75
C ALA A 162 -10.93 1.33 -1.20
N ALA A 163 -9.68 1.02 -1.55
CA ALA A 163 -8.95 -0.14 -1.02
C ALA A 163 -8.65 0.00 0.47
N LYS A 164 -8.23 1.20 0.90
CA LYS A 164 -8.00 1.54 2.30
C LYS A 164 -9.25 1.30 3.14
N ARG A 165 -10.39 1.87 2.73
CA ARG A 165 -11.66 1.72 3.45
C ARG A 165 -12.04 0.25 3.63
N LYS A 166 -11.98 -0.55 2.56
CA LYS A 166 -12.26 -2.00 2.62
C LYS A 166 -11.35 -2.73 3.60
N TYR A 167 -10.06 -2.39 3.62
CA TYR A 167 -9.11 -2.98 4.55
C TYR A 167 -9.40 -2.57 5.99
N GLU A 168 -9.62 -1.28 6.26
CA GLU A 168 -9.90 -0.75 7.60
C GLU A 168 -11.20 -1.33 8.18
N GLU A 169 -12.27 -1.39 7.38
CA GLU A 169 -13.54 -2.03 7.75
C GLU A 169 -13.34 -3.51 8.11
N ALA A 170 -12.66 -4.28 7.25
CA ALA A 170 -12.38 -5.69 7.52
C ALA A 170 -11.45 -5.90 8.72
N HIS A 171 -10.50 -4.99 8.95
CA HIS A 171 -9.59 -5.04 10.09
C HIS A 171 -10.34 -4.79 11.41
N VAL A 172 -11.25 -3.81 11.44
CA VAL A 172 -12.14 -3.60 12.60
C VAL A 172 -13.08 -4.79 12.79
N ALA A 173 -13.68 -5.35 11.73
CA ALA A 173 -14.52 -6.53 11.86
C ALA A 173 -13.75 -7.76 12.41
N THR A 174 -12.45 -7.86 12.11
CA THR A 174 -11.60 -8.99 12.56
C THR A 174 -11.10 -8.80 14.00
N TYR A 175 -10.72 -7.59 14.39
CA TYR A 175 -10.02 -7.32 15.65
C TYR A 175 -10.82 -6.51 16.67
N GLY A 176 -12.00 -6.00 16.31
CA GLY A 176 -12.84 -5.17 17.18
C GLY A 176 -12.07 -3.98 17.74
N GLU A 177 -12.15 -3.79 19.06
CA GLU A 177 -11.47 -2.73 19.81
C GLU A 177 -9.93 -2.82 19.77
N LEU A 178 -9.37 -4.01 19.49
CA LEU A 178 -7.92 -4.19 19.32
C LEU A 178 -7.42 -3.69 17.96
N SER A 179 -8.33 -3.33 17.06
CA SER A 179 -7.99 -2.73 15.78
C SER A 179 -7.40 -1.33 15.97
N SER A 180 -6.25 -1.05 15.35
CA SER A 180 -5.70 0.30 15.25
C SER A 180 -6.60 1.30 14.50
N PHE A 181 -7.70 0.83 13.91
CA PHE A 181 -8.67 1.61 13.15
C PHE A 181 -10.03 1.76 13.87
N ALA A 182 -10.20 1.19 15.07
CA ALA A 182 -11.49 1.16 15.77
C ALA A 182 -12.10 2.55 15.99
N SER A 183 -11.29 3.54 16.39
CA SER A 183 -11.73 4.92 16.64
C SER A 183 -11.95 5.77 15.37
N LYS A 184 -11.62 5.26 14.18
CA LYS A 184 -11.75 6.00 12.91
C LYS A 184 -13.01 5.64 12.13
N ASN A 185 -13.69 4.57 12.53
CA ASN A 185 -14.88 4.04 11.86
C ASN A 185 -16.19 4.35 12.63
N GLU A 186 -16.14 5.19 13.66
CA GLU A 186 -17.38 5.77 14.18
C GLU A 186 -18.05 6.58 13.05
N PRO A 187 -19.30 6.27 12.68
CA PRO A 187 -20.02 7.12 11.75
C PRO A 187 -20.05 8.52 12.37
N SER A 188 -19.57 9.52 11.64
CA SER A 188 -19.81 10.91 12.05
C SER A 188 -21.33 11.11 12.01
N GLU A 189 -21.98 11.08 13.17
CA GLU A 189 -23.35 11.54 13.30
C GLU A 189 -23.39 12.99 12.79
N LYS A 190 -24.12 13.20 11.69
CA LYS A 190 -24.58 14.50 11.23
C LYS A 190 -26.09 14.49 11.27
#